data_AF-A0A285C102-F1
#
_entry.id   AF-A0A285C102-F1
#
_cell.length_a   1.000
_cell.length_b   1.000
_cell.length_c   1.000
_cell.angle_alpha   90.00
_cell.angle_beta   90.00
_cell.angle_gamma   90.00
#
_symmetry.space_group_name_H-M   'P 1'
#
loop_
_entity.id
_entity.type
_entity.pdbx_description
1 polymer ?
#
loop_
_entity_poly.entity_id
_entity_poly.type
_entity_poly.pdbx_seq_one_letter_code
_entity_poly.pdbx_strand_id
1 'polypeptide(L)' 'MKEISNSPDTIPKLGKSRWSKIAKFSPFSKEKFRQLSKAGKAPQPERMGVRCTFYDNAELHKWLADPINYRVEE' A
#
# COMPACT_ATOMS: atom_id res chain seq x y z
N MET A 1 -27.78 6.68 -11.20
CA MET A 1 -26.89 7.84 -11.03
C MET A 1 -26.09 7.57 -9.75
N LYS A 2 -24.77 7.31 -9.83
CA LYS A 2 -23.97 7.09 -8.61
C LYS A 2 -23.58 8.46 -8.06
N GLU A 3 -24.01 8.76 -6.84
CA GLU A 3 -23.60 9.94 -6.10
C GLU A 3 -22.07 9.91 -5.95
N ILE A 4 -21.39 10.89 -6.55
CA ILE A 4 -19.94 11.07 -6.40
C ILE A 4 -19.76 11.83 -5.08
N SER A 5 -19.69 11.10 -3.97
CA SER A 5 -19.30 11.69 -2.70
C SER A 5 -17.89 12.28 -2.85
N ASN A 6 -17.77 13.60 -2.78
CA ASN A 6 -16.54 14.37 -2.99
C ASN A 6 -15.56 14.28 -1.80
N SER A 7 -15.56 13.15 -1.10
CA SER A 7 -14.68 12.90 0.04
C SER A 7 -13.27 12.58 -0.46
N PRO A 8 -12.21 13.12 0.16
CA PRO A 8 -10.86 12.76 -0.21
C PRO A 8 -10.69 11.24 -0.08
N ASP A 9 -10.12 10.61 -1.11
CA ASP A 9 -9.78 9.18 -1.06
C ASP A 9 -8.78 9.00 0.08
N THR A 10 -9.08 8.13 1.03
CA THR A 10 -8.22 7.88 2.20
C THR A 10 -8.00 6.39 2.42
N ILE A 11 -6.79 6.05 2.86
CA ILE A 11 -6.46 4.72 3.35
C ILE A 11 -6.79 4.69 4.85
N PRO A 12 -7.57 3.70 5.34
CA PRO A 12 -7.80 3.51 6.77
C PRO A 12 -6.48 3.43 7.54
N LYS A 13 -6.44 3.85 8.81
CA LYS A 13 -5.20 3.81 9.60
C LYS A 13 -4.71 2.39 9.90
N LEU A 14 -5.64 1.46 10.11
CA LEU A 14 -5.37 0.07 10.48
C LEU A 14 -6.09 -0.90 9.53
N GLY A 15 -5.75 -2.18 9.64
CA GLY A 15 -6.24 -3.23 8.75
C GLY A 15 -5.38 -3.38 7.50
N LYS A 16 -5.96 -3.94 6.44
CA LYS A 16 -5.19 -4.30 5.24
C LYS A 16 -5.83 -3.75 3.98
N SER A 17 -5.02 -3.31 3.03
CA SER A 17 -5.47 -2.78 1.74
C SER A 17 -4.82 -3.51 0.57
N ARG A 18 -5.55 -3.62 -0.54
CA ARG A 18 -5.00 -4.10 -1.82
C ARG A 18 -4.31 -2.98 -2.57
N TRP A 19 -3.40 -3.35 -3.47
CA TRP A 19 -2.71 -2.41 -4.36
C TRP A 19 -3.64 -1.41 -5.06
N SER A 20 -4.83 -1.84 -5.52
CA SER A 20 -5.77 -0.95 -6.21
C SER A 20 -6.24 0.25 -5.39
N LYS A 21 -6.24 0.15 -4.05
CA LYS A 21 -6.56 1.27 -3.15
C LYS A 21 -5.35 2.16 -2.88
N ILE A 22 -4.16 1.57 -2.84
CA ILE A 22 -2.88 2.24 -2.54
C ILE A 22 -2.36 3.00 -3.77
N ALA A 23 -2.63 2.50 -4.98
CA ALA A 23 -2.04 2.98 -6.23
C ALA A 23 -2.22 4.48 -6.49
N LYS A 24 -3.31 5.09 -5.98
CA LYS A 24 -3.59 6.52 -6.11
C LYS A 24 -2.65 7.41 -5.29
N PHE A 25 -2.07 6.85 -4.22
CA PHE A 25 -1.18 7.56 -3.29
C PHE A 25 0.29 7.25 -3.53
N SER A 26 0.58 6.14 -4.22
CA SER A 26 1.94 5.68 -4.45
C SER A 26 2.63 6.52 -5.54
N PRO A 27 3.86 7.01 -5.29
CA PRO A 27 4.67 7.65 -6.32
C PRO A 27 5.25 6.66 -7.34
N PHE A 28 5.08 5.35 -7.13
CA PHE A 28 5.66 4.31 -7.96
C PHE A 28 4.60 3.42 -8.63
N SER A 29 4.97 2.82 -9.77
CA SER A 29 4.16 1.79 -10.39
C SER A 29 4.08 0.53 -9.53
N LYS A 30 3.05 -0.30 -9.81
CA LYS A 30 2.85 -1.58 -9.12
C LYS A 30 4.08 -2.46 -9.12
N GLU A 31 4.76 -2.54 -10.27
CA GLU A 31 5.91 -3.43 -10.39
C GLU A 31 7.12 -2.89 -9.64
N LYS A 32 7.34 -1.57 -9.65
CA LYS A 32 8.40 -0.96 -8.85
C LYS A 32 8.15 -1.14 -7.35
N PHE A 33 6.91 -0.92 -6.89
CA PHE A 33 6.53 -1.17 -5.51
C PHE A 33 6.77 -2.63 -5.12
N ARG A 34 6.39 -3.58 -5.98
CA ARG A 34 6.65 -5.01 -5.76
C ARG A 34 8.14 -5.35 -5.64
N GLN A 35 8.99 -4.72 -6.46
CA GLN A 35 10.45 -4.85 -6.33
C GLN A 35 10.96 -4.28 -5.00
N LEU A 36 10.44 -3.12 -4.57
CA LEU A 36 10.79 -2.50 -3.29
C LEU A 36 10.35 -3.37 -2.10
N SER A 37 9.14 -3.94 -2.14
CA SER A 37 8.68 -4.85 -1.10
C SER A 37 9.60 -6.07 -0.99
N LYS A 38 9.98 -6.69 -2.11
CA LYS A 38 10.95 -7.81 -2.10
C LYS A 38 12.30 -7.41 -1.50
N ALA A 39 12.70 -6.15 -1.64
CA ALA A 39 13.95 -5.63 -1.10
C ALA A 39 13.81 -5.08 0.34
N GLY A 40 12.66 -5.25 1.00
CA GLY A 40 12.41 -4.72 2.35
C GLY A 40 12.30 -3.19 2.42
N LYS A 41 12.11 -2.52 1.27
CA LYS A 41 11.99 -1.04 1.14
C LYS A 41 10.57 -0.55 0.91
N ALA A 42 9.60 -1.46 0.97
CA ALA A 42 8.18 -1.15 0.98
C ALA A 42 7.45 -2.23 1.79
N PRO A 43 6.19 -1.99 2.21
CA PRO A 43 5.42 -2.95 2.99
C PRO A 43 5.36 -4.33 2.34
N GLN A 44 5.49 -5.38 3.15
CA GLN A 44 5.51 -6.75 2.67
C GLN A 44 4.13 -7.19 2.15
N PRO A 45 4.07 -7.94 1.03
CA PRO A 45 2.82 -8.49 0.53
C PRO A 45 2.37 -9.67 1.37
N GLU A 46 1.20 -9.58 1.99
CA GLU A 46 0.52 -10.72 2.61
C GLU A 46 -0.43 -11.36 1.59
N ARG A 47 -0.34 -12.69 1.40
CA ARG A 47 -1.18 -13.42 0.46
C ARG A 47 -2.23 -14.25 1.19
N MET A 48 -3.50 -13.94 0.94
CA MET A 48 -4.66 -14.73 1.40
C MET A 48 -5.22 -15.59 0.25
N GLY A 49 -4.33 -16.10 -0.63
CA GLY A 49 -4.66 -16.90 -1.81
C GLY A 49 -3.96 -16.44 -3.09
N VAL A 50 -4.26 -17.11 -4.21
CA VAL A 50 -3.56 -16.92 -5.49
C VAL A 50 -3.67 -15.50 -6.05
N ARG A 51 -4.83 -14.85 -5.88
CA ARG A 51 -5.14 -13.51 -6.44
C ARG A 51 -5.20 -12.40 -5.39
N CYS A 52 -5.05 -12.75 -4.12
CA CYS A 52 -5.38 -11.89 -3.00
C CYS A 52 -4.11 -11.45 -2.26
N THR A 53 -3.48 -10.38 -2.77
CA THR A 53 -2.35 -9.72 -2.11
C THR A 53 -2.83 -8.47 -1.38
N PHE A 54 -2.51 -8.40 -0.10
CA PHE A 54 -2.81 -7.28 0.78
C PHE A 54 -1.53 -6.74 1.42
N TYR A 55 -1.62 -5.51 1.93
CA TYR A 55 -0.54 -4.82 2.62
C TYR A 55 -1.12 -4.20 3.89
N ASP A 56 -0.35 -4.22 4.97
CA ASP A 56 -0.78 -3.63 6.24
C ASP A 56 -0.86 -2.11 6.13
N ASN A 57 -1.97 -1.54 6.59
CA ASN A 57 -2.22 -0.10 6.47
C ASN A 57 -1.29 0.73 7.34
N ALA A 58 -0.90 0.26 8.53
CA ALA A 58 0.03 1.00 9.38
C ALA A 58 1.39 1.13 8.68
N GLU A 59 1.86 0.03 8.10
CA GLU A 59 3.09 0.00 7.31
C GLU A 59 2.99 0.86 6.04
N LEU A 60 1.84 0.85 5.37
CA LEU A 60 1.59 1.73 4.23
C LEU A 60 1.65 3.20 4.61
N HIS A 61 1.08 3.60 5.75
CA HIS A 61 1.17 4.99 6.22
C HIS A 61 2.61 5.39 6.54
N LYS A 62 3.39 4.53 7.22
CA LYS A 62 4.83 4.75 7.45
C LYS A 62 5.59 4.91 6.13
N TRP A 63 5.33 4.02 5.18
CA TRP A 63 5.99 4.05 3.87
C TRP A 63 5.60 5.26 3.02
N LEU A 64 4.31 5.64 3.01
CA LEU A 64 3.85 6.82 2.29
C LEU A 64 4.38 8.13 2.88
N ALA A 65 4.65 8.16 4.18
CA ALA A 65 5.27 9.31 4.83
C ALA A 65 6.73 9.50 4.40
N ASP A 66 7.50 8.41 4.25
CA ASP A 66 8.89 8.47 3.80
C ASP A 66 9.33 7.24 2.99
N PRO A 67 9.00 7.17 1.69
CA PRO A 67 9.20 5.95 0.89
C PRO A 67 10.66 5.65 0.57
N ILE A 68 11.57 6.61 0.75
CA ILE A 68 13.01 6.45 0.46
C ILE A 68 13.70 5.77 1.64
N ASN A 69 13.42 6.24 2.87
CA ASN A 69 14.07 5.73 4.07
C ASN A 69 13.30 4.60 4.77
N TYR A 70 12.05 4.34 4.39
CA TYR A 70 11.29 3.21 4.94
C TYR A 70 12.05 1.89 4.80
N ARG A 71 12.10 1.13 5.89
CA ARG A 71 12.61 -0.23 5.96
C ARG A 71 11.65 -1.07 6.78
N VAL A 72 11.50 -2.33 6.39
CA VAL A 72 10.79 -3.31 7.21
C VAL A 72 11.65 -3.62 8.43
N GLU A 73 11.09 -3.44 9.61
CA GLU A 73 11.69 -3.87 10.87
C GLU A 73 11.53 -5.40 10.95
N GLU A 74 12.64 -6.12 11.15
CA GLU A 74 12.71 -7.59 11.15
C GLU A 74 12.11 -8.23 12.40
#